data_AF-A0A6P0XQ46-F1
#
_entry.id   AF-A0A6P0XQ46-F1
#
_cell.length_a   1.000
_cell.length_b   1.000
_cell.length_c   1.000
_cell.angle_alpha   90.00
_cell.angle_beta   90.00
_cell.angle_gamma   90.00
#
_symmetry.space_group_name_H-M   'P 1'
#
loop_
_entity.id
_entity.type
_entity.pdbx_description
1 polymer ?
#
loop_
_entity_poly.entity_id
_entity_poly.type
_entity_poly.pdbx_seq_one_letter_code
_entity_poly.pdbx_strand_id
1 'polypeptide(L)'
;ANGGNIARVSGNSIINAGSVLFETNGNGGIGLAGAPLRLEVGNLEAVSGSGGVFFDVGNVNIGGVSEEVIGISTIGGGDITLESQGDVTVTENISAEIFIDSETGGDISLTSKTLSVTNGAFISASTFAEGNAGSISITTGFLEVINGAFIDVSTFGIGNGGSINIMAENTVVFDRGAAFSTLEAEAEVNAGSVSITTGSITVTNGVISASTSGK
;
A
#
# COMPACT_ATOMS: atom_id res chain seq x y z
N ALA A 1 4.09 20.72 -32.66
CA ALA A 1 2.92 21.21 -31.90
C ALA A 1 1.88 20.10 -31.90
N ASN A 2 1.55 19.59 -30.72
CA ASN A 2 0.33 18.85 -30.33
C ASN A 2 0.63 18.16 -28.98
N GLY A 3 0.87 18.96 -27.94
CA GLY A 3 0.72 18.51 -26.56
C GLY A 3 -0.77 18.54 -26.25
N GLY A 4 -1.38 17.37 -26.15
CA GLY A 4 -2.79 17.22 -25.83
C GLY A 4 -3.05 17.58 -24.38
N ASN A 5 -3.28 18.85 -24.09
CA ASN A 5 -3.80 19.25 -22.78
C ASN A 5 -5.29 18.89 -22.72
N ILE A 6 -5.70 18.12 -21.70
CA ILE A 6 -7.10 18.03 -21.32
C ILE A 6 -7.45 19.33 -20.59
N ALA A 7 -8.11 20.27 -21.28
CA ALA A 7 -8.52 21.54 -20.70
C ALA A 7 -9.89 21.40 -20.01
N ARG A 8 -10.04 22.03 -18.83
CA ARG A 8 -11.33 22.15 -18.13
C ARG A 8 -12.29 23.01 -18.97
N VAL A 9 -13.28 22.38 -19.59
CA VAL A 9 -14.22 23.04 -20.53
C VAL A 9 -15.42 23.71 -19.86
N SER A 10 -15.74 23.34 -18.61
CA SER A 10 -16.79 23.96 -17.78
C SER A 10 -16.70 23.53 -16.30
N GLY A 11 -17.45 24.20 -15.41
CA GLY A 11 -17.53 23.88 -13.98
C GLY A 11 -18.11 22.51 -13.63
N ASN A 12 -18.73 21.81 -14.58
CA ASN A 12 -19.33 20.48 -14.41
C ASN A 12 -18.74 19.45 -15.40
N SER A 13 -17.47 19.61 -15.79
CA SER A 13 -16.84 18.70 -16.76
C SER A 13 -16.60 17.33 -16.12
N ILE A 14 -17.22 16.28 -16.65
CA ILE A 14 -17.07 14.88 -16.22
C ILE A 14 -16.37 14.12 -17.34
N ILE A 15 -15.33 13.34 -17.00
CA ILE A 15 -14.72 12.36 -17.91
C ILE A 15 -15.35 11.00 -17.59
N ASN A 16 -16.19 10.48 -18.49
CA ASN A 16 -16.76 9.14 -18.39
C ASN A 16 -16.09 8.26 -19.46
N ALA A 17 -15.19 7.37 -19.05
CA ALA A 17 -14.46 6.45 -19.91
C ALA A 17 -14.24 5.11 -19.19
N GLY A 18 -14.16 4.01 -19.93
CA GLY A 18 -13.90 2.68 -19.36
C GLY A 18 -12.50 2.54 -18.74
N SER A 19 -11.53 3.34 -19.19
CA SER A 19 -10.23 3.54 -18.54
C SER A 19 -9.70 4.93 -18.92
N VAL A 20 -8.91 5.54 -18.03
CA VAL A 20 -8.23 6.81 -18.28
C VAL A 20 -6.76 6.65 -17.88
N LEU A 21 -5.86 6.77 -18.86
CA LEU A 21 -4.41 6.76 -18.65
C LEU A 21 -3.88 8.19 -18.79
N PHE A 22 -3.14 8.64 -17.78
CA PHE A 22 -2.49 9.94 -17.73
C PHE A 22 -0.97 9.74 -17.90
N GLU A 23 -0.46 9.79 -19.13
CA GLU A 23 0.96 9.58 -19.44
C GLU A 23 1.60 10.84 -20.06
N THR A 24 2.83 11.15 -19.66
CA THR A 24 3.69 12.16 -20.31
C THR A 24 4.89 11.49 -20.93
N ASN A 25 5.07 11.66 -22.25
CA ASN A 25 6.26 11.20 -22.96
C ASN A 25 7.26 12.36 -23.16
N GLY A 26 8.47 12.24 -22.60
CA GLY A 26 9.54 13.24 -22.67
C GLY A 26 9.58 14.22 -21.49
N ASN A 27 10.26 15.36 -21.65
CA ASN A 27 10.37 16.38 -20.61
C ASN A 27 9.09 17.24 -20.54
N GLY A 28 8.09 16.79 -19.76
CA GLY A 28 6.84 17.50 -19.47
C GLY A 28 6.03 16.76 -18.40
N GLY A 29 5.15 17.49 -17.69
CA GLY A 29 4.24 16.95 -16.66
C GLY A 29 2.77 17.19 -17.02
N ILE A 30 1.84 16.59 -16.27
CA ILE A 30 0.40 16.82 -16.44
C ILE A 30 0.00 17.96 -15.51
N GLY A 31 -0.19 19.15 -16.09
CA GLY A 31 -0.40 20.41 -15.36
C GLY A 31 0.68 21.45 -15.67
N LEU A 32 0.41 22.71 -15.34
CA LEU A 32 1.33 23.83 -15.50
C LEU A 32 1.87 24.27 -14.12
N ALA A 33 3.06 24.89 -14.08
CA ALA A 33 3.65 25.43 -12.84
C ALA A 33 2.75 26.45 -12.09
N GLY A 34 1.78 27.07 -12.77
CA GLY A 34 0.76 27.95 -12.18
C GLY A 34 -0.69 27.41 -12.26
N ALA A 35 -0.87 26.19 -12.77
CA ALA A 35 -2.17 25.52 -12.90
C ALA A 35 -1.94 23.99 -12.95
N PRO A 36 -1.55 23.36 -11.83
CA PRO A 36 -1.30 21.93 -11.79
C PRO A 36 -2.57 21.15 -12.14
N LEU A 37 -2.43 19.89 -12.57
CA LEU A 37 -3.57 18.98 -12.66
C LEU A 37 -4.20 18.90 -11.26
N ARG A 38 -5.44 19.36 -11.16
CA ARG A 38 -6.22 19.32 -9.93
C ARG A 38 -7.37 18.35 -10.12
N LEU A 39 -7.28 17.21 -9.43
CA LEU A 39 -8.33 16.20 -9.39
C LEU A 39 -9.20 16.48 -8.16
N GLU A 40 -10.39 17.06 -8.36
CA GLU A 40 -11.40 17.25 -7.33
C GLU A 40 -12.46 16.17 -7.49
N VAL A 41 -12.17 15.00 -6.94
CA VAL A 41 -13.06 13.84 -6.95
C VAL A 41 -13.42 13.46 -5.51
N GLY A 42 -14.62 12.93 -5.30
CA GLY A 42 -15.01 12.38 -3.99
C GLY A 42 -14.12 11.20 -3.62
N ASN A 43 -13.82 10.33 -4.60
CA ASN A 43 -12.96 9.16 -4.48
C ASN A 43 -12.01 9.12 -5.68
N LEU A 44 -10.75 8.74 -5.46
CA LEU A 44 -9.80 8.39 -6.51
C LEU A 44 -9.42 6.92 -6.34
N GLU A 45 -9.95 6.06 -7.18
CA GLU A 45 -9.65 4.63 -7.19
C GLU A 45 -8.61 4.33 -8.27
N ALA A 46 -7.55 3.60 -7.89
CA ALA A 46 -6.53 3.12 -8.81
C ALA A 46 -6.46 1.60 -8.71
N VAL A 47 -6.99 0.91 -9.72
CA VAL A 47 -6.86 -0.54 -9.87
C VAL A 47 -5.95 -0.80 -11.07
N SER A 48 -4.77 -1.36 -10.83
CA SER A 48 -3.94 -1.90 -11.89
C SER A 48 -4.03 -3.42 -11.89
N GLY A 49 -3.93 -4.05 -13.07
CA GLY A 49 -3.57 -5.46 -13.15
C GLY A 49 -2.12 -5.69 -12.67
N SER A 50 -1.42 -6.64 -13.26
CA SER A 50 -0.03 -6.99 -12.91
C SER A 50 1.03 -5.89 -13.16
N GLY A 51 0.61 -4.69 -13.61
CA GLY A 51 1.51 -3.56 -13.91
C GLY A 51 1.81 -2.65 -12.71
N GLY A 52 1.15 -2.86 -11.58
CA GLY A 52 1.37 -2.10 -10.34
C GLY A 52 0.71 -0.71 -10.31
N VAL A 53 0.65 -0.14 -9.10
CA VAL A 53 0.10 1.20 -8.82
C VAL A 53 1.21 2.09 -8.26
N PHE A 54 1.39 3.27 -8.85
CA PHE A 54 2.40 4.25 -8.42
C PHE A 54 1.76 5.62 -8.16
N PHE A 55 2.01 6.19 -6.98
CA PHE A 55 1.62 7.55 -6.61
C PHE A 55 2.85 8.33 -6.11
N ASP A 56 3.17 9.46 -6.75
CA ASP A 56 4.13 10.47 -6.27
C ASP A 56 3.39 11.79 -6.06
N VAL A 57 3.05 12.10 -4.81
CA VAL A 57 2.17 13.23 -4.45
C VAL A 57 2.51 13.84 -3.09
N GLY A 58 2.04 15.07 -2.84
CA GLY A 58 2.35 15.80 -1.60
C GLY A 58 1.83 15.15 -0.31
N ASN A 59 0.53 14.84 -0.24
CA ASN A 59 -0.10 14.07 0.85
C ASN A 59 -1.08 13.06 0.24
N VAL A 60 -1.35 11.95 0.93
CA VAL A 60 -2.25 10.90 0.46
C VAL A 60 -3.23 10.53 1.58
N ASN A 61 -4.53 10.62 1.30
CA ASN A 61 -5.56 10.03 2.15
C ASN A 61 -6.17 8.85 1.38
N ILE A 62 -6.16 7.67 2.00
CA ILE A 62 -6.73 6.44 1.45
C ILE A 62 -7.95 6.08 2.31
N GLY A 63 -9.14 6.19 1.72
CA GLY A 63 -10.44 6.00 2.37
C GLY A 63 -11.05 7.23 3.01
N GLY A 64 -12.08 7.02 3.84
CA GLY A 64 -12.82 8.09 4.55
C GLY A 64 -14.04 8.62 3.78
N VAL A 65 -14.56 7.81 2.85
CA VAL A 65 -15.66 8.15 1.95
C VAL A 65 -16.89 7.30 2.28
N SER A 66 -18.09 7.81 1.99
CA SER A 66 -19.35 7.22 2.51
C SER A 66 -19.91 6.03 1.72
N GLU A 67 -19.26 5.66 0.62
CA GLU A 67 -19.60 4.51 -0.23
C GLU A 67 -18.44 3.51 -0.22
N GLU A 68 -18.71 2.24 -0.56
CA GLU A 68 -17.75 1.14 -0.50
C GLU A 68 -16.59 1.37 -1.49
N VAL A 69 -15.41 1.73 -0.96
CA VAL A 69 -14.14 1.83 -1.69
C VAL A 69 -13.14 0.87 -1.04
N ILE A 70 -12.30 0.23 -1.86
CA ILE A 70 -11.38 -0.85 -1.43
C ILE A 70 -9.95 -0.31 -1.18
N GLY A 71 -9.77 1.02 -1.07
CA GLY A 71 -8.46 1.65 -0.98
C GLY A 71 -7.60 1.45 -2.25
N ILE A 72 -6.38 0.90 -2.13
CA ILE A 72 -5.47 0.61 -3.26
C ILE A 72 -5.30 -0.91 -3.38
N SER A 73 -5.58 -1.49 -4.54
CA SER A 73 -5.33 -2.92 -4.78
C SER A 73 -4.70 -3.19 -6.13
N THR A 74 -3.79 -4.16 -6.15
CA THR A 74 -3.35 -4.83 -7.39
C THR A 74 -3.93 -6.24 -7.45
N ILE A 75 -3.91 -6.85 -8.64
CA ILE A 75 -4.34 -8.24 -8.85
C ILE A 75 -3.16 -9.03 -9.40
N GLY A 76 -2.84 -10.17 -8.77
CA GLY A 76 -1.85 -11.12 -9.28
C GLY A 76 -0.39 -10.71 -9.04
N GLY A 77 -0.12 -10.03 -7.92
CA GLY A 77 1.25 -9.72 -7.50
C GLY A 77 1.87 -8.47 -8.12
N GLY A 78 1.05 -7.50 -8.53
CA GLY A 78 1.57 -6.18 -8.93
C GLY A 78 2.04 -5.39 -7.72
N ASP A 79 3.16 -4.68 -7.85
CA ASP A 79 3.69 -3.88 -6.75
C ASP A 79 2.87 -2.60 -6.52
N ILE A 80 2.82 -2.15 -5.27
CA ILE A 80 2.27 -0.85 -4.89
C ILE A 80 3.39 0.02 -4.35
N THR A 81 3.60 1.17 -4.97
CA THR A 81 4.55 2.17 -4.47
C THR A 81 3.84 3.48 -4.17
N LEU A 82 4.00 3.96 -2.94
CA LEU A 82 3.47 5.23 -2.47
C LEU A 82 4.61 6.10 -1.97
N GLU A 83 4.92 7.17 -2.70
CA GLU A 83 5.91 8.16 -2.31
C GLU A 83 5.21 9.47 -1.96
N SER A 84 5.31 9.86 -0.68
CA SER A 84 4.76 11.11 -0.18
C SER A 84 5.80 11.92 0.58
N GLN A 85 5.86 13.22 0.28
CA GLN A 85 6.70 14.17 1.04
C GLN A 85 6.04 14.64 2.34
N GLY A 86 4.78 14.26 2.55
CA GLY A 86 3.94 14.68 3.67
C GLY A 86 3.34 13.50 4.41
N ASP A 87 2.16 13.70 4.95
CA ASP A 87 1.48 12.71 5.77
C ASP A 87 0.63 11.77 4.89
N VAL A 88 0.65 10.48 5.22
CA VAL A 88 -0.17 9.43 4.63
C VAL A 88 -1.11 8.88 5.70
N THR A 89 -2.41 8.97 5.46
CA THR A 89 -3.44 8.37 6.33
C THR A 89 -4.16 7.25 5.59
N VAL A 90 -4.14 6.05 6.19
CA VAL A 90 -4.71 4.82 5.66
C VAL A 90 -5.90 4.41 6.54
N THR A 91 -7.11 4.63 6.04
CA THR A 91 -8.38 4.25 6.67
C THR A 91 -9.13 3.16 5.91
N GLU A 92 -8.64 2.81 4.72
CA GLU A 92 -9.04 1.69 3.87
C GLU A 92 -7.79 0.94 3.41
N ASN A 93 -7.96 -0.20 2.75
CA ASN A 93 -6.88 -1.16 2.58
C ASN A 93 -5.85 -0.77 1.51
N ILE A 94 -4.63 -1.29 1.66
CA ILE A 94 -3.62 -1.32 0.60
C ILE A 94 -3.24 -2.79 0.41
N SER A 95 -3.57 -3.39 -0.74
CA SER A 95 -3.44 -4.83 -0.96
C SER A 95 -2.72 -5.19 -2.26
N ALA A 96 -1.60 -5.90 -2.14
CA ALA A 96 -0.87 -6.55 -3.23
C ALA A 96 -0.96 -8.08 -3.11
N GLU A 97 -2.16 -8.56 -2.79
CA GLU A 97 -2.40 -9.97 -2.45
C GLU A 97 -2.47 -10.87 -3.68
N ILE A 98 -2.11 -12.14 -3.48
CA ILE A 98 -2.18 -13.18 -4.51
C ILE A 98 -3.21 -14.25 -4.14
N PHE A 99 -4.13 -14.50 -5.07
CA PHE A 99 -5.19 -15.52 -4.96
C PHE A 99 -5.11 -16.61 -6.04
N ILE A 100 -4.07 -16.58 -6.88
CA ILE A 100 -3.83 -17.53 -7.97
C ILE A 100 -2.38 -17.98 -7.94
N ASP A 101 -2.07 -19.17 -8.43
CA ASP A 101 -0.71 -19.67 -8.42
C ASP A 101 0.23 -18.69 -9.15
N SER A 102 1.28 -18.26 -8.44
CA SER A 102 2.29 -17.29 -8.87
C SER A 102 3.64 -17.71 -8.33
N GLU A 103 4.72 -17.27 -8.95
CA GLU A 103 6.06 -17.49 -8.40
C GLU A 103 6.33 -16.56 -7.20
N THR A 104 5.79 -15.33 -7.22
CA THR A 104 6.06 -14.28 -6.22
C THR A 104 4.86 -13.37 -5.98
N GLY A 105 4.67 -12.97 -4.72
CA GLY A 105 3.81 -11.90 -4.20
C GLY A 105 4.17 -10.52 -4.74
N GLY A 106 3.22 -9.59 -4.70
CA GLY A 106 3.49 -8.18 -5.01
C GLY A 106 4.07 -7.47 -3.79
N ASP A 107 5.04 -6.59 -4.02
CA ASP A 107 5.67 -5.80 -2.96
C ASP A 107 4.90 -4.49 -2.71
N ILE A 108 4.91 -4.03 -1.46
CA ILE A 108 4.37 -2.72 -1.08
C ILE A 108 5.50 -1.86 -0.51
N SER A 109 5.78 -0.73 -1.15
CA SER A 109 6.75 0.26 -0.69
C SER A 109 6.06 1.58 -0.35
N LEU A 110 6.16 2.01 0.91
CA LEU A 110 5.55 3.25 1.40
C LEU A 110 6.63 4.19 1.95
N THR A 111 6.71 5.40 1.39
CA THR A 111 7.56 6.48 1.88
C THR A 111 6.70 7.68 2.26
N SER A 112 6.89 8.21 3.47
CA SER A 112 6.11 9.34 3.98
C SER A 112 6.88 10.12 5.05
N LYS A 113 6.40 11.31 5.41
CA LYS A 113 6.83 11.97 6.65
C LYS A 113 6.19 11.31 7.88
N THR A 114 4.90 11.02 7.78
CA THR A 114 4.11 10.32 8.81
C THR A 114 3.23 9.31 8.09
N LEU A 115 3.17 8.07 8.60
CA LEU A 115 2.22 7.05 8.15
C LEU A 115 1.32 6.67 9.32
N SER A 116 0.01 6.88 9.17
CA SER A 116 -0.99 6.44 10.14
C SER A 116 -1.94 5.43 9.50
N VAL A 117 -1.98 4.21 10.02
CA VAL A 117 -2.89 3.13 9.62
C VAL A 117 -3.87 2.90 10.75
N THR A 118 -5.16 3.06 10.48
CA THR A 118 -6.19 3.13 11.53
C THR A 118 -7.52 2.55 11.06
N ASN A 119 -8.53 2.56 11.94
CA ASN A 119 -9.91 2.15 11.66
C ASN A 119 -10.07 0.72 11.12
N GLY A 120 -9.19 -0.20 11.52
CA GLY A 120 -9.23 -1.59 11.04
C GLY A 120 -8.72 -1.79 9.61
N ALA A 121 -8.17 -0.75 8.98
CA ALA A 121 -7.52 -0.87 7.67
C ALA A 121 -6.32 -1.81 7.73
N PHE A 122 -6.01 -2.44 6.61
CA PHE A 122 -4.83 -3.27 6.49
C PHE A 122 -3.94 -2.92 5.30
N ILE A 123 -2.64 -3.17 5.48
CA ILE A 123 -1.64 -3.17 4.40
C ILE A 123 -1.17 -4.61 4.23
N SER A 124 -1.48 -5.23 3.10
CA SER A 124 -1.26 -6.68 2.91
C SER A 124 -0.56 -7.01 1.60
N ALA A 125 0.52 -7.77 1.69
CA ALA A 125 1.22 -8.42 0.56
C ALA A 125 1.18 -9.95 0.70
N SER A 126 0.09 -10.46 1.31
CA SER A 126 -0.11 -11.87 1.63
C SER A 126 -0.36 -12.71 0.37
N THR A 127 -0.09 -14.02 0.47
CA THR A 127 -0.44 -14.99 -0.57
C THR A 127 -1.36 -16.08 -0.03
N PHE A 128 -2.39 -16.40 -0.81
CA PHE A 128 -3.39 -17.41 -0.52
C PHE A 128 -3.32 -18.62 -1.46
N ALA A 129 -2.39 -18.61 -2.42
CA ALA A 129 -2.16 -19.67 -3.41
C ALA A 129 -0.68 -20.12 -3.40
N GLU A 130 -0.30 -21.04 -4.29
CA GLU A 130 1.12 -21.38 -4.46
C GLU A 130 1.90 -20.13 -4.90
N GLY A 131 3.00 -19.85 -4.21
CA GLY A 131 3.83 -18.65 -4.42
C GLY A 131 4.38 -18.08 -3.11
N ASN A 132 5.49 -17.35 -3.22
CA ASN A 132 6.06 -16.64 -2.05
C ASN A 132 5.19 -15.42 -1.71
N ALA A 133 4.93 -15.12 -0.44
CA ALA A 133 4.36 -13.82 -0.08
C ALA A 133 5.33 -12.70 -0.43
N GLY A 134 4.77 -11.51 -0.67
CA GLY A 134 5.55 -10.32 -0.97
C GLY A 134 6.23 -9.73 0.26
N SER A 135 6.80 -8.55 0.07
CA SER A 135 7.42 -7.76 1.13
C SER A 135 6.72 -6.42 1.29
N ILE A 136 6.69 -5.93 2.52
CA ILE A 136 6.21 -4.58 2.86
C ILE A 136 7.39 -3.80 3.40
N SER A 137 7.77 -2.72 2.71
CA SER A 137 8.82 -1.80 3.11
C SER A 137 8.23 -0.43 3.44
N ILE A 138 8.41 0.04 4.67
CA ILE A 138 7.93 1.33 5.14
C ILE A 138 9.11 2.19 5.56
N THR A 139 9.26 3.35 4.92
CA THR A 139 10.20 4.39 5.34
C THR A 139 9.44 5.63 5.76
N THR A 140 9.56 6.04 7.02
CA THR A 140 8.80 7.21 7.51
C THR A 140 9.51 7.96 8.64
N GLY A 141 9.05 9.17 8.95
CA GLY A 141 9.46 9.85 10.18
C GLY A 141 8.79 9.25 11.41
N PHE A 142 7.50 8.93 11.30
CA PHE A 142 6.66 8.37 12.37
C PHE A 142 5.68 7.36 11.80
N LEU A 143 5.57 6.19 12.43
CA LEU A 143 4.57 5.17 12.09
C LEU A 143 3.60 4.97 13.26
N GLU A 144 2.30 5.01 12.95
CA GLU A 144 1.23 4.59 13.86
C GLU A 144 0.38 3.50 13.21
N VAL A 145 0.25 2.35 13.86
CA VAL A 145 -0.67 1.28 13.49
C VAL A 145 -1.62 1.07 14.67
N ILE A 146 -2.83 1.60 14.54
CA ILE A 146 -3.72 1.81 15.69
C ILE A 146 -5.17 1.39 15.39
N ASN A 147 -6.00 1.34 16.44
CA ASN A 147 -7.45 1.14 16.31
C ASN A 147 -7.86 -0.11 15.51
N GLY A 148 -7.17 -1.23 15.71
CA GLY A 148 -7.46 -2.50 15.04
C GLY A 148 -6.81 -2.66 13.66
N ALA A 149 -6.05 -1.68 13.19
CA ALA A 149 -5.32 -1.78 11.92
C ALA A 149 -4.18 -2.80 11.97
N PHE A 150 -3.79 -3.34 10.81
CA PHE A 150 -2.70 -4.31 10.76
C PHE A 150 -1.90 -4.28 9.45
N ILE A 151 -0.67 -4.78 9.51
CA ILE A 151 0.24 -4.98 8.38
C ILE A 151 0.48 -6.48 8.25
N ASP A 152 0.32 -7.06 7.06
CA ASP A 152 0.38 -8.51 6.88
C ASP A 152 1.15 -8.93 5.61
N VAL A 153 2.00 -9.94 5.76
CA VAL A 153 2.72 -10.59 4.66
C VAL A 153 2.63 -12.12 4.79
N SER A 154 1.50 -12.60 5.30
CA SER A 154 1.34 -14.02 5.61
C SER A 154 1.20 -14.87 4.35
N THR A 155 1.70 -16.10 4.45
CA THR A 155 1.65 -17.12 3.42
C THR A 155 0.70 -18.21 3.89
N PHE A 156 -0.48 -18.29 3.29
CA PHE A 156 -1.50 -19.30 3.55
C PHE A 156 -1.48 -20.45 2.52
N GLY A 157 -0.82 -20.24 1.38
CA GLY A 157 -0.56 -21.28 0.38
C GLY A 157 0.85 -21.89 0.51
N ILE A 158 1.30 -22.58 -0.54
CA ILE A 158 2.65 -23.18 -0.57
C ILE A 158 3.66 -22.14 -1.03
N GLY A 159 4.59 -21.75 -0.14
CA GLY A 159 5.66 -20.82 -0.48
C GLY A 159 6.43 -20.34 0.74
N ASN A 160 7.40 -19.45 0.54
CA ASN A 160 8.13 -18.83 1.64
C ASN A 160 7.28 -17.75 2.32
N GLY A 161 7.52 -17.52 3.62
CA GLY A 161 6.91 -16.42 4.37
C GLY A 161 7.42 -15.05 3.91
N GLY A 162 6.54 -14.06 3.90
CA GLY A 162 6.87 -12.69 3.47
C GLY A 162 7.65 -11.91 4.51
N SER A 163 8.10 -10.70 4.17
CA SER A 163 8.89 -9.87 5.09
C SER A 163 8.34 -8.46 5.24
N ILE A 164 8.23 -8.00 6.50
CA ILE A 164 7.90 -6.61 6.84
C ILE A 164 9.19 -5.92 7.29
N ASN A 165 9.56 -4.83 6.63
CA ASN A 165 10.69 -3.98 6.98
C ASN A 165 10.21 -2.56 7.25
N ILE A 166 10.32 -2.11 8.50
CA ILE A 166 9.93 -0.77 8.93
C ILE A 166 11.18 0.01 9.34
N MET A 167 11.42 1.13 8.68
CA MET A 167 12.44 2.10 9.02
C MET A 167 11.76 3.43 9.36
N ALA A 168 11.70 3.76 10.65
CA ALA A 168 11.10 5.00 11.12
C ALA A 168 12.14 5.87 11.83
N GLU A 169 12.35 7.10 11.38
CA GLU A 169 13.38 7.98 11.96
C GLU A 169 13.19 8.20 13.46
N ASN A 170 11.94 8.40 13.90
CA ASN A 170 11.65 8.83 15.26
C ASN A 170 10.94 7.77 16.08
N THR A 171 9.71 7.39 15.71
CA THR A 171 8.89 6.51 16.56
C THR A 171 7.99 5.60 15.75
N VAL A 172 7.82 4.38 16.27
CA VAL A 172 6.80 3.41 15.84
C VAL A 172 5.84 3.13 16.99
N VAL A 173 4.55 3.24 16.73
CA VAL A 173 3.47 2.95 17.70
C VAL A 173 2.56 1.87 17.15
N PHE A 174 2.40 0.80 17.93
CA PHE A 174 1.31 -0.16 17.77
C PHE A 174 0.37 -0.02 18.97
N ASP A 175 -0.82 0.55 18.80
CA ASP A 175 -1.84 0.64 19.85
C ASP A 175 -3.14 -0.03 19.41
N ARG A 176 -3.37 -1.25 19.91
CA ARG A 176 -4.40 -2.16 19.38
C ARG A 176 -4.25 -2.43 17.88
N GLY A 177 -3.04 -2.24 17.34
CA GLY A 177 -2.69 -2.58 15.96
C GLY A 177 -1.68 -3.71 15.89
N ALA A 178 -1.42 -4.24 14.69
CA ALA A 178 -0.54 -5.40 14.54
C ALA A 178 0.34 -5.40 13.29
N ALA A 179 1.42 -6.19 13.35
CA ALA A 179 2.23 -6.58 12.20
C ALA A 179 2.45 -8.10 12.23
N PHE A 180 2.12 -8.76 11.13
CA PHE A 180 2.17 -10.22 10.98
C PHE A 180 3.00 -10.64 9.79
N SER A 181 3.88 -11.61 10.03
CA SER A 181 4.53 -12.40 9.00
C SER A 181 4.36 -13.86 9.41
N THR A 182 3.23 -14.45 9.04
CA THR A 182 2.91 -15.83 9.40
C THR A 182 3.05 -16.72 8.18
N LEU A 183 3.75 -17.83 8.34
CA LEU A 183 3.78 -18.89 7.34
C LEU A 183 2.96 -20.07 7.85
N GLU A 184 1.87 -20.39 7.16
CA GLU A 184 1.11 -21.64 7.34
C GLU A 184 1.70 -22.69 6.39
N ALA A 185 2.81 -23.30 6.79
CA ALA A 185 3.57 -24.20 5.94
C ALA A 185 2.91 -25.58 5.82
N GLU A 186 2.78 -26.05 4.58
CA GLU A 186 2.57 -27.46 4.24
C GLU A 186 3.87 -28.18 3.79
N ALA A 187 5.03 -27.50 3.76
CA ALA A 187 6.32 -28.01 3.25
C ALA A 187 7.57 -27.42 3.96
N GLU A 188 8.79 -27.88 3.62
CA GLU A 188 10.06 -27.27 4.05
C GLU A 188 10.29 -25.93 3.31
N VAL A 189 9.79 -24.85 3.89
CA VAL A 189 9.89 -23.48 3.36
C VAL A 189 10.47 -22.51 4.40
N ASN A 190 10.97 -21.36 3.94
CA ASN A 190 11.59 -20.37 4.81
C ASN A 190 10.52 -19.56 5.57
N ALA A 191 10.75 -19.38 6.88
CA ALA A 191 9.97 -18.49 7.72
C ALA A 191 10.06 -17.03 7.21
N GLY A 192 8.97 -16.29 7.41
CA GLY A 192 8.97 -14.85 7.17
C GLY A 192 9.60 -14.05 8.31
N SER A 193 9.64 -12.73 8.17
CA SER A 193 10.26 -11.85 9.16
C SER A 193 9.51 -10.53 9.36
N VAL A 194 9.66 -9.95 10.55
CA VAL A 194 9.28 -8.56 10.85
C VAL A 194 10.47 -7.85 11.46
N SER A 195 11.00 -6.84 10.76
CA SER A 195 12.16 -6.04 11.17
C SER A 195 11.74 -4.58 11.34
N ILE A 196 12.10 -3.99 12.48
CA ILE A 196 11.77 -2.60 12.82
C ILE A 196 13.04 -1.89 13.30
N THR A 197 13.42 -0.83 12.59
CA THR A 197 14.50 0.08 12.98
C THR A 197 13.90 1.44 13.29
N THR A 198 14.02 1.90 14.54
CA THR A 198 13.48 3.20 14.96
C THR A 198 14.17 3.75 16.21
N GLY A 199 14.01 5.05 16.46
CA GLY A 199 14.47 5.69 17.69
C GLY A 199 13.71 5.22 18.94
N SER A 200 12.41 4.93 18.81
CA SER A 200 11.59 4.40 19.90
C SER A 200 10.43 3.56 19.36
N ILE A 201 10.11 2.47 20.05
CA ILE A 201 8.94 1.62 19.75
C ILE A 201 8.03 1.53 20.96
N THR A 202 6.73 1.74 20.75
CA THR A 202 5.68 1.54 21.77
C THR A 202 4.68 0.51 21.27
N VAL A 203 4.40 -0.51 22.09
CA VAL A 203 3.39 -1.53 21.79
C VAL A 203 2.41 -1.60 22.96
N THR A 204 1.18 -1.12 22.75
CA THR A 204 0.10 -1.07 23.73
C THR A 204 -1.05 -1.93 23.23
N ASN A 205 -1.30 -3.09 23.85
CA ASN A 205 -2.32 -4.05 23.39
C ASN A 205 -2.21 -4.42 21.89
N GLY A 206 -1.03 -4.23 21.29
CA GLY A 206 -0.72 -4.56 19.90
C GLY A 206 0.10 -5.83 19.79
N VAL A 207 0.32 -6.28 18.55
CA VAL A 207 1.08 -7.52 18.27
C VAL A 207 2.09 -7.29 17.17
N ILE A 208 3.31 -7.76 17.37
CA ILE A 208 4.32 -7.85 16.31
C ILE A 208 4.78 -9.31 16.32
N SER A 209 4.51 -10.04 15.26
CA SER A 209 4.77 -11.48 15.21
C SER A 209 5.31 -11.90 13.85
N ALA A 210 6.43 -12.61 13.88
CA ALA A 210 6.89 -13.45 12.78
C ALA A 210 6.82 -14.90 13.28
N SER A 211 6.07 -15.75 12.59
CA SER A 211 5.91 -17.14 13.03
C SER A 211 5.75 -18.09 11.87
N THR A 212 6.16 -19.33 12.08
CA THR A 212 5.86 -20.44 11.19
C THR A 212 4.98 -21.41 11.96
N SER A 213 3.83 -21.74 11.39
CA SER A 213 2.97 -22.81 11.86
C SER A 213 2.92 -23.87 10.77
N GLY A 214 3.27 -25.11 11.12
CA GLY A 214 3.28 -26.24 10.21
C GLY A 214 2.99 -27.52 10.99
N LYS A 215 2.55 -28.57 10.30
CA LYS A 215 2.38 -29.90 10.89
C LYS A 215 3.68 -30.69 10.87
#